data_AF-A0A537QJY5-F1
#
_entry.id   AF-A0A537QJY5-F1
#
_cell.length_a   1.000
_cell.length_b   1.000
_cell.length_c   1.000
_cell.angle_alpha   90.00
_cell.angle_beta   90.00
_cell.angle_gamma   90.00
#
_symmetry.space_group_name_H-M   'P 1'
#
loop_
_entity.id
_entity.type
_entity.pdbx_description
1 polymer ?
#
loop_
_entity_poly.entity_id
_entity_poly.type
_entity_poly.pdbx_seq_one_letter_code
_entity_poly.pdbx_strand_id
1 'polypeptide(L)'
;MFADDWPDEAGRAAYLAGLHAAQAVIVERTGRIIKRHRGVRNELRRLLKDEPRFDLELQAFLGRAYNLKAIADYETGPGSRVSHEVARVTIETARRYVEVVAALLAKGVVP
;
A
#
# COMPACT_ATOMS: atom_id res chain seq x y z
N MET A 1 -19.57 8.05 -3.13
CA MET A 1 -18.55 7.38 -2.29
C MET A 1 -17.38 8.35 -2.15
N PHE A 2 -16.58 8.36 -1.08
CA PHE A 2 -15.50 9.37 -0.91
C PHE A 2 -14.51 9.47 -2.10
N ALA A 3 -14.30 8.38 -2.84
CA ALA A 3 -13.48 8.36 -4.06
C ALA A 3 -14.11 9.09 -5.28
N ASP A 4 -15.42 9.36 -5.24
CA ASP A 4 -16.15 10.07 -6.28
C ASP A 4 -16.02 11.60 -6.14
N ASP A 5 -15.67 12.09 -4.95
CA ASP A 5 -15.52 13.52 -4.69
C ASP A 5 -14.03 13.92 -4.61
N TRP A 6 -13.16 13.01 -4.14
CA TRP A 6 -11.72 13.27 -3.91
C TRP A 6 -10.84 12.07 -4.31
N PRO A 7 -10.68 11.80 -5.62
CA PRO A 7 -9.99 10.61 -6.11
C PRO A 7 -8.49 10.56 -5.77
N ASP A 8 -7.85 11.72 -5.69
CA ASP A 8 -6.47 11.91 -5.25
C ASP A 8 -6.28 11.57 -3.77
N GLU A 9 -7.13 12.10 -2.88
CA GLU A 9 -7.07 11.79 -1.45
C GLU A 9 -7.42 10.31 -1.19
N ALA A 10 -8.36 9.73 -1.95
CA ALA A 10 -8.64 8.30 -1.88
C ALA A 10 -7.40 7.47 -2.26
N GLY A 11 -6.69 7.84 -3.33
CA GLY A 11 -5.43 7.20 -3.72
C GLY A 11 -4.33 7.33 -2.66
N ARG A 12 -4.21 8.52 -2.06
CA ARG A 12 -3.28 8.80 -0.96
C ARG A 12 -3.57 7.95 0.28
N ALA A 13 -4.82 7.89 0.70
CA ALA A 13 -5.26 7.08 1.83
C ALA A 13 -5.01 5.58 1.58
N ALA A 14 -5.33 5.10 0.38
CA ALA A 14 -5.08 3.71 -0.03
C ALA A 14 -3.59 3.35 0.08
N TYR A 15 -2.71 4.24 -0.38
CA TYR A 15 -1.27 4.07 -0.25
C TYR A 15 -0.82 4.01 1.22
N LEU A 16 -1.28 4.94 2.07
CA LEU A 16 -0.88 5.00 3.48
C LEU A 16 -1.32 3.76 4.26
N ALA A 17 -2.53 3.24 3.97
CA ALA A 17 -3.02 2.00 4.55
C ALA A 17 -2.08 0.82 4.22
N GLY A 18 -1.72 0.66 2.93
CA GLY A 18 -0.78 -0.37 2.52
C GLY A 18 0.62 -0.18 3.10
N LEU A 19 1.10 1.07 3.18
CA LEU A 19 2.42 1.37 3.74
C LEU A 19 2.52 0.95 5.21
N HIS A 20 1.50 1.26 6.01
CA HIS A 20 1.48 0.89 7.42
C HIS A 20 1.32 -0.62 7.63
N ALA A 21 0.50 -1.29 6.80
CA ALA A 21 0.41 -2.75 6.81
C ALA A 21 1.78 -3.39 6.51
N ALA A 22 2.49 -2.89 5.49
CA ALA A 22 3.83 -3.35 5.16
C ALA A 22 4.85 -3.13 6.30
N GLN A 23 4.80 -1.96 6.94
CA GLN A 23 5.63 -1.66 8.10
C GLN A 23 5.38 -2.61 9.26
N ALA A 24 4.11 -2.96 9.54
CA ALA A 24 3.76 -3.93 10.57
C ALA A 24 4.43 -5.29 10.32
N VAL A 25 4.38 -5.80 9.08
CA VAL A 25 5.09 -7.05 8.72
C VAL A 25 6.59 -6.96 8.93
N ILE A 26 7.20 -5.82 8.58
CA ILE A 26 8.65 -5.63 8.72
C ILE A 26 9.05 -5.59 10.19
N VAL A 27 8.29 -4.86 11.02
CA VAL A 27 8.54 -4.79 12.46
C VAL A 27 8.38 -6.17 13.07
N GLU A 28 7.28 -6.86 12.79
CA GLU A 28 7.01 -8.20 13.32
C GLU A 28 8.10 -9.21 12.95
N ARG A 29 8.51 -9.26 11.68
CA ARG A 29 9.45 -10.28 11.19
C ARG A 29 10.92 -9.96 11.44
N THR A 30 11.27 -8.71 11.74
CA THR A 30 12.68 -8.29 11.79
C THR A 30 13.05 -7.42 12.99
N GLY A 31 12.08 -6.88 13.72
CA GLY A 31 12.30 -5.91 14.80
C GLY A 31 12.80 -4.54 14.31
N ARG A 32 12.88 -4.29 12.99
CA ARG A 32 13.46 -3.06 12.43
C ARG A 32 12.40 -2.07 12.02
N ILE A 33 12.72 -0.78 12.19
CA ILE A 33 11.91 0.33 11.70
C ILE A 33 12.54 0.90 10.43
N ILE A 34 11.84 0.79 9.29
CA ILE A 34 12.26 1.40 8.03
C ILE A 34 11.43 2.65 7.77
N LYS A 35 12.10 3.80 7.67
CA LYS A 35 11.45 5.11 7.52
C LYS A 35 11.26 5.56 6.06
N ARG A 36 12.04 5.02 5.13
CA ARG A 36 11.98 5.41 3.71
C ARG A 36 10.97 4.54 2.97
N HIS A 37 10.03 5.15 2.23
CA HIS A 37 9.02 4.46 1.42
C HIS A 37 9.61 3.38 0.50
N ARG A 38 10.68 3.71 -0.25
CA ARG A 38 11.40 2.74 -1.09
C ARG A 38 11.98 1.58 -0.28
N GLY A 39 12.48 1.86 0.92
CA GLY A 39 13.01 0.84 1.83
C GLY A 39 11.93 -0.13 2.28
N VAL A 40 10.77 0.38 2.70
CA VAL A 40 9.61 -0.46 3.10
C VAL A 40 9.20 -1.39 1.96
N ARG A 41 9.05 -0.85 0.74
CA ARG A 41 8.67 -1.67 -0.43
C ARG A 41 9.69 -2.77 -0.73
N ASN A 42 10.98 -2.44 -0.74
CA ASN A 42 12.03 -3.40 -1.05
C ASN A 42 12.12 -4.51 0.01
N GLU A 43 12.05 -4.13 1.28
CA GLU A 43 12.13 -5.08 2.38
C GLU A 43 10.91 -6.00 2.44
N LEU A 44 9.71 -5.46 2.25
CA LEU A 44 8.50 -6.29 2.19
C LEU A 44 8.57 -7.29 1.04
N ARG A 45 9.00 -6.85 -0.16
CA ARG A 45 9.17 -7.75 -1.30
C ARG A 45 10.16 -8.87 -0.99
N ARG A 46 11.25 -8.57 -0.26
CA ARG A 46 12.22 -9.59 0.19
C ARG A 46 11.58 -10.58 1.17
N LEU A 47 10.79 -10.11 2.12
CA LEU A 47 10.15 -10.92 3.16
C LEU A 47 9.00 -11.80 2.65
N LEU A 48 8.28 -11.35 1.62
CA LEU A 48 7.10 -12.02 1.05
C LEU A 48 7.35 -12.63 -0.33
N LYS A 49 8.62 -12.76 -0.76
CA LYS A 49 8.98 -13.24 -2.11
C LYS A 49 8.36 -14.60 -2.47
N ASP A 50 8.22 -15.48 -1.49
CA ASP A 50 7.70 -16.85 -1.64
C ASP A 50 6.31 -17.02 -1.01
N GLU A 51 5.61 -15.93 -0.66
CA GLU A 51 4.28 -16.00 -0.07
C GLU A 51 3.21 -16.06 -1.17
N PRO A 52 2.56 -17.21 -1.40
CA PRO A 52 1.63 -17.39 -2.51
C PRO A 52 0.37 -16.52 -2.39
N ARG A 53 -0.03 -16.11 -1.19
CA ARG A 53 -1.17 -15.20 -0.98
C ARG A 53 -0.84 -13.76 -1.38
N PHE A 54 0.44 -13.43 -1.57
CA PHE A 54 0.92 -12.11 -1.91
C PHE A 54 1.36 -12.06 -3.37
N ASP A 55 0.35 -12.04 -4.24
CA ASP A 55 0.51 -12.10 -5.70
C ASP A 55 1.27 -10.88 -6.30
N LEU A 56 1.54 -10.94 -7.60
CA LEU A 56 2.26 -9.90 -8.32
C LEU A 56 1.54 -8.53 -8.28
N GLU A 57 0.20 -8.55 -8.22
CA GLU A 57 -0.60 -7.32 -8.17
C GLU A 57 -0.35 -6.60 -6.84
N LEU A 58 -0.39 -7.35 -5.73
CA LEU A 58 -0.12 -6.87 -4.37
C LEU A 58 1.35 -6.48 -4.19
N GLN A 59 2.29 -7.22 -4.78
CA GLN A 59 3.72 -6.87 -4.73
C GLN A 59 4.01 -5.51 -5.40
N ALA A 60 3.33 -5.20 -6.50
CA ALA A 60 3.51 -3.96 -7.23
C ALA A 60 2.63 -2.80 -6.70
N PHE A 61 1.61 -3.08 -5.89
CA PHE A 61 0.66 -2.11 -5.36
C PHE A 61 1.34 -0.88 -4.73
N LEU A 62 2.23 -1.06 -3.75
CA LEU A 62 2.91 0.05 -3.07
C LEU A 62 3.71 0.94 -4.02
N GLY A 63 4.21 0.37 -5.12
CA GLY A 63 4.91 1.16 -6.14
C GLY A 63 3.95 2.03 -6.93
N ARG A 64 2.82 1.48 -7.38
CA ARG A 64 1.81 2.22 -8.14
C ARG A 64 1.10 3.27 -7.29
N ALA A 65 0.64 2.90 -6.10
CA ALA A 65 -0.12 3.79 -5.22
C ALA A 65 0.74 4.94 -4.67
N TYR A 66 2.07 4.79 -4.61
CA TYR A 66 2.96 5.90 -4.26
C TYR A 66 2.84 7.08 -5.24
N ASN A 67 2.60 6.81 -6.53
CA ASN A 67 2.43 7.88 -7.52
C ASN A 67 1.16 8.70 -7.22
N LEU A 68 0.07 8.05 -6.81
CA LEU A 68 -1.17 8.73 -6.43
C LEU A 68 -0.98 9.58 -5.19
N LYS A 69 -0.27 9.06 -4.17
CA LYS A 69 0.14 9.87 -3.01
C LYS A 69 0.97 11.08 -3.46
N ALA A 70 1.94 10.88 -4.36
CA ALA A 70 2.81 11.96 -4.80
C ALA A 70 2.04 13.06 -5.52
N ILE A 71 1.07 12.68 -6.37
CA ILE A 71 0.13 13.61 -7.01
C ILE A 71 -0.61 14.41 -5.94
N ALA A 72 -1.27 13.73 -5.00
CA ALA A 72 -2.07 14.36 -3.95
C ALA A 72 -1.26 15.30 -3.03
N ASP A 73 -0.02 14.95 -2.70
CA ASP A 73 0.80 15.71 -1.74
C ASP A 73 1.55 16.90 -2.37
N TYR A 74 1.90 16.81 -3.65
CA TYR A 74 2.90 17.72 -4.23
C TYR A 74 2.54 18.31 -5.57
N GLU A 75 1.73 17.62 -6.37
CA GLU A 75 1.47 18.09 -7.72
C GLU A 75 0.32 19.10 -7.74
N THR A 76 0.45 20.07 -8.63
CA THR A 76 -0.56 21.11 -8.83
C THR A 76 -0.73 21.34 -10.33
N GLY A 77 -1.95 21.66 -10.74
CA GLY A 77 -2.27 21.99 -12.13
C GLY A 77 -3.09 20.92 -12.86
N PRO A 78 -3.41 21.17 -14.15
CA PRO A 78 -4.41 20.37 -14.89
C PRO A 78 -4.03 18.90 -15.12
N GLY A 79 -2.73 18.58 -15.14
CA GLY A 79 -2.22 17.22 -15.33
C GLY A 79 -2.20 16.37 -14.06
N SER A 80 -2.41 16.98 -12.89
CA SER A 80 -2.27 16.36 -11.57
C SER A 80 -3.57 15.71 -11.08
N ARG A 81 -4.38 15.18 -12.00
CA ARG A 81 -5.69 14.63 -11.70
C ARG A 81 -5.64 13.11 -11.67
N VAL A 82 -6.06 12.53 -10.55
CA VAL A 82 -6.35 11.10 -10.45
C VAL A 82 -7.79 10.87 -10.93
N SER A 83 -8.01 9.88 -11.80
CA SER A 83 -9.37 9.53 -12.24
C SER A 83 -10.11 8.74 -11.15
N HIS A 84 -11.44 8.84 -11.12
CA HIS A 84 -12.28 8.07 -10.20
C HIS A 84 -12.06 6.56 -10.33
N GLU A 85 -11.89 6.07 -11.55
CA GLU A 85 -11.61 4.66 -11.81
C GLU A 85 -10.29 4.22 -11.17
N VAL A 86 -9.22 5.01 -11.36
CA VAL A 86 -7.91 4.74 -10.76
C VAL A 86 -7.99 4.76 -9.23
N ALA A 87 -8.71 5.72 -8.65
CA ALA A 87 -8.92 5.81 -7.21
C ALA A 87 -9.66 4.58 -6.68
N ARG A 88 -10.76 4.17 -7.33
CA ARG A 88 -11.57 3.01 -6.95
C ARG A 88 -10.77 1.72 -7.00
N VAL A 89 -10.06 1.47 -8.11
CA VAL A 89 -9.18 0.29 -8.25
C VAL A 89 -8.11 0.30 -7.17
N THR A 90 -7.50 1.45 -6.87
CA THR A 90 -6.46 1.56 -5.84
C THR A 90 -7.01 1.25 -4.44
N ILE A 91 -8.22 1.71 -4.11
CA ILE A 91 -8.91 1.38 -2.85
C ILE A 91 -9.22 -0.12 -2.76
N GLU A 92 -9.71 -0.73 -3.84
CA GLU A 92 -10.01 -2.16 -3.91
C GLU A 92 -8.75 -3.00 -3.73
N THR A 93 -7.65 -2.65 -4.40
CA THR A 93 -6.35 -3.30 -4.21
C THR A 93 -5.82 -3.08 -2.78
N ALA A 94 -5.94 -1.88 -2.22
CA ALA A 94 -5.51 -1.57 -0.85
C ALA A 94 -6.27 -2.42 0.19
N ARG A 95 -7.58 -2.61 0.01
CA ARG A 95 -8.38 -3.48 0.87
C ARG A 95 -7.84 -4.91 0.84
N ARG A 96 -7.70 -5.50 -0.36
CA ARG A 96 -7.15 -6.86 -0.52
C ARG A 96 -5.75 -6.98 0.09
N TYR A 97 -4.92 -5.96 -0.12
CA TYR A 97 -3.57 -5.90 0.41
C TYR A 97 -3.55 -5.96 1.95
N VAL A 98 -4.36 -5.11 2.60
CA VAL A 98 -4.46 -5.05 4.07
C VAL A 98 -5.03 -6.35 4.62
N GLU A 99 -6.04 -6.94 3.99
CA GLU A 99 -6.63 -8.23 4.39
C GLU A 99 -5.60 -9.36 4.36
N VAL A 100 -4.83 -9.47 3.26
CA VAL A 100 -3.77 -10.48 3.15
C VAL A 100 -2.71 -10.25 4.22
N VAL A 101 -2.22 -9.02 4.38
CA VAL A 101 -1.20 -8.71 5.39
C VAL A 101 -1.69 -8.99 6.82
N ALA A 102 -2.92 -8.61 7.15
CA ALA A 102 -3.51 -8.90 8.45
C ALA A 102 -3.59 -10.43 8.70
N ALA A 103 -3.98 -11.20 7.69
CA ALA A 103 -3.98 -12.66 7.77
C ALA A 103 -2.57 -13.28 7.88
N LEU A 104 -1.53 -12.62 7.35
CA LEU A 104 -0.14 -13.03 7.54
C LEU A 104 0.34 -12.79 8.97
N LEU A 105 -0.02 -11.64 9.54
CA LEU A 105 0.34 -11.26 10.91
C LEU A 105 -0.38 -12.14 11.94
N ALA A 106 -1.67 -12.41 11.75
CA ALA A 106 -2.45 -13.27 12.65
C ALA A 106 -1.91 -14.70 12.76
N LYS A 107 -1.24 -15.22 11.72
CA LYS A 107 -0.60 -16.55 11.74
C LYS A 107 0.80 -16.55 12.37
N GLY A 108 1.37 -15.36 12.65
CA GLY A 108 2.70 -15.20 13.26
C GLY A 108 2.66 -14.99 14.78
N VAL A 109 1.48 -14.77 15.37
CA VAL A 109 1.32 -14.65 16.82
C VAL A 109 1.35 -16.05 17.44
N VAL A 110 2.54 -16.51 17.80
CA VAL A 110 2.67 -17.55 18.83
C VAL A 110 2.42 -16.84 20.18
N PRO A 111 1.52 -17.34 21.03
CA PRO A 111 1.26 -16.74 22.35
C PRO A 111 2.51 -16.73 23.25
#